data_AF-A0A381ZL99-F1
#
_entry.id   AF-A0A381ZL99-F1
#
_cell.length_a   1.000
_cell.length_b   1.000
_cell.length_c   1.000
_cell.angle_alpha   90.00
_cell.angle_beta   90.00
_cell.angle_gamma   90.00
#
_symmetry.space_group_name_H-M   'P 1'
#
loop_
_entity.id
_entity.type
_entity.pdbx_description
1 polymer ?
#
loop_
_entity_poly.entity_id
_entity_poly.type
_entity_poly.pdbx_seq_one_letter_code
_entity_poly.pdbx_strand_id
1 'polypeptide(L)' 'MKDLTEDEISRIRSVVEKDYEVEGDLRRSINMNVKRLMDIGSYRGLRHRKGLPVRGQRTHTNARSRKGPKKTVGARTKK' A
#
# COMPACT_ATOMS: atom_id res chain seq x y z
N MET A 1 16.85 22.14 -4.92
CA MET A 1 18.08 21.44 -4.47
C MET A 1 19.37 22.22 -4.77
N LYS A 2 19.31 23.49 -5.21
CA LYS A 2 20.52 24.30 -5.45
C LYS A 2 20.86 25.27 -4.30
N ASP A 3 19.97 25.40 -3.33
CA ASP A 3 20.07 26.36 -2.23
C ASP A 3 20.49 25.74 -0.89
N LEU A 4 20.74 24.42 -0.87
CA LEU A 4 21.23 23.70 0.31
C LEU A 4 22.72 23.45 0.15
N THR A 5 23.47 23.68 1.23
CA THR A 5 24.87 23.29 1.33
C THR A 5 24.99 21.77 1.55
N GLU A 6 26.14 21.19 1.19
CA GLU A 6 26.39 19.74 1.37
C GLU A 6 26.27 19.32 2.85
N ASP A 7 26.71 20.19 3.78
CA ASP A 7 26.60 19.97 5.22
C ASP A 7 25.14 19.88 5.69
N GLU A 8 24.26 20.73 5.15
CA GLU A 8 22.83 20.69 5.47
C GLU A 8 22.17 19.42 4.91
N ILE A 9 22.56 18.99 3.71
CA ILE A 9 22.08 17.73 3.12
C ILE A 9 22.50 16.54 3.99
N SER A 10 23.75 16.51 4.44
CA SER A 10 24.27 15.47 5.34
C SER A 10 23.55 15.44 6.69
N ARG A 11 23.27 16.62 7.28
CA ARG A 11 22.48 16.73 8.51
C ARG A 11 21.06 16.20 8.33
N ILE A 12 20.38 16.58 7.26
CA ILE A 12 19.02 16.08 6.96
C ILE A 12 19.03 14.57 6.79
N ARG A 13 19.99 14.04 6.02
CA ARG A 13 20.11 12.59 5.78
C ARG A 13 20.34 11.81 7.07
N SER A 14 21.24 12.28 7.93
CA SER A 14 21.54 11.61 9.22
C SER A 14 20.33 11.57 10.16
N VAL A 15 19.53 12.65 10.23
CA VAL A 15 18.28 12.66 11.00
C VAL A 15 17.27 11.67 10.42
N VAL A 16 17.12 11.65 9.08
CA VAL A 16 16.18 10.76 8.41
C VAL A 16 16.55 9.28 8.62
N GLU A 17 17.82 8.93 8.48
CA GLU A 17 18.28 7.54 8.64
C GLU A 17 18.22 7.07 10.11
N LYS A 18 18.43 7.97 11.07
CA LYS A 18 18.47 7.61 12.50
C LYS A 18 17.08 7.50 13.12
N ASP A 19 16.21 8.47 12.84
CA ASP A 19 14.98 8.65 13.61
C ASP A 19 13.74 8.09 12.90
N TYR A 20 13.85 7.73 11.61
CA TYR A 20 12.70 7.33 10.80
C TYR A 20 12.96 6.06 9.97
N GLU A 21 12.01 5.13 10.01
CA GLU A 21 11.95 4.04 9.04
C GLU A 21 11.41 4.58 7.71
N VAL A 22 12.27 4.64 6.70
CA VAL A 22 11.92 5.15 5.37
C VAL A 22 12.08 4.10 4.27
N GLU A 23 11.43 4.36 3.15
CA GLU A 23 11.54 3.59 1.90
C GLU A 23 11.48 2.06 2.05
N GLY A 24 12.62 1.38 1.92
CA GLY A 24 12.71 -0.07 1.80
C GLY A 24 12.23 -0.79 3.05
N ASP A 25 12.67 -0.33 4.23
CA ASP A 25 12.35 -0.97 5.49
C ASP A 25 10.89 -0.75 5.87
N LEU A 26 10.37 0.47 5.66
CA LEU A 26 8.95 0.76 5.85
C LEU A 26 8.06 -0.07 4.91
N ARG A 27 8.43 -0.20 3.62
CA ARG A 27 7.69 -1.04 2.67
C ARG A 27 7.72 -2.51 3.09
N ARG A 28 8.86 -3.02 3.57
CA ARG A 28 9.00 -4.39 4.07
C ARG A 28 8.13 -4.61 5.30
N SER A 29 8.19 -3.71 6.28
CA SER A 29 7.39 -3.74 7.51
C SER A 29 5.88 -3.78 7.19
N ILE A 30 5.39 -2.91 6.32
CA ILE A 30 3.98 -2.89 5.89
C ILE A 30 3.59 -4.20 5.19
N ASN A 31 4.43 -4.69 4.28
CA ASN A 31 4.16 -5.94 3.56
C ASN A 31 4.11 -7.14 4.51
N MET A 32 5.03 -7.23 5.47
CA MET A 32 5.04 -8.28 6.50
C MET A 32 3.77 -8.21 7.37
N ASN A 33 3.35 -7.01 7.75
CA ASN A 33 2.11 -6.82 8.51
C ASN A 33 0.86 -7.29 7.74
N VAL A 34 0.75 -6.97 6.45
CA VAL A 34 -0.37 -7.43 5.61
C VAL A 34 -0.29 -8.95 5.39
N LYS A 35 0.91 -9.49 5.17
CA LYS A 35 1.14 -10.93 5.00
C LYS A 35 0.75 -11.71 6.25
N ARG A 36 1.16 -11.25 7.43
CA ARG A 36 0.75 -11.80 8.73
C ARG A 36 -0.77 -11.86 8.87
N LEU A 37 -1.49 -10.79 8.52
CA LEU A 37 -2.97 -10.80 8.58
C LEU A 37 -3.59 -11.83 7.63
N MET A 38 -3.02 -12.01 6.44
CA MET A 38 -3.47 -12.99 5.45
C MET A 38 -3.20 -14.43 5.88
N ASP A 39 -2.05 -14.69 6.51
CA ASP A 39 -1.63 -16.03 6.92
C ASP A 39 -2.41 -16.49 8.16
N ILE A 40 -2.70 -15.59 9.11
CA ILE A 40 -3.58 -15.87 10.26
C ILE A 40 -5.02 -16.17 9.82
N GLY A 41 -5.44 -15.74 8.62
CA GLY A 41 -6.81 -15.95 8.13
C GLY A 41 -7.86 -15.03 8.77
N SER A 42 -7.43 -13.95 9.43
CA SER A 42 -8.32 -12.93 9.99
C SER A 42 -9.28 -12.33 8.93
N TYR A 43 -10.42 -11.76 9.34
CA TYR A 43 -11.35 -11.09 8.42
C TYR A 43 -10.62 -10.06 7.53
N ARG A 44 -9.75 -9.24 8.13
CA ARG A 44 -8.94 -8.26 7.39
C ARG A 44 -8.05 -8.94 6.35
N GLY A 45 -7.38 -10.03 6.73
CA GLY A 45 -6.56 -10.85 5.82
C GLY A 45 -7.35 -11.40 4.63
N LEU A 46 -8.56 -11.92 4.87
CA LEU A 46 -9.43 -12.41 3.80
C LEU A 46 -9.84 -11.28 2.84
N ARG A 47 -10.09 -10.06 3.35
CA ARG A 47 -10.38 -8.88 2.51
C ARG A 47 -9.15 -8.44 1.71
N HIS A 48 -7.96 -8.45 2.32
CA HIS A 48 -6.70 -8.19 1.62
C HIS A 48 -6.49 -9.17 0.46
N ARG A 49 -6.68 -10.47 0.71
CA ARG A 49 -6.56 -11.56 -0.28
C ARG A 49 -7.57 -11.41 -1.43
N LYS A 50 -8.81 -11.06 -1.13
CA LYS A 50 -9.89 -10.88 -2.13
C LYS A 50 -9.85 -9.53 -2.86
N GLY A 51 -8.93 -8.63 -2.53
CA GLY A 51 -8.90 -7.28 -3.12
C GLY A 51 -10.15 -6.46 -2.79
N LEU A 52 -10.65 -6.56 -1.55
CA LEU A 52 -11.81 -5.82 -1.06
C LEU A 52 -11.43 -4.84 0.06
N PRO A 53 -12.25 -3.79 0.30
CA PRO A 53 -12.05 -2.88 1.42
C PRO A 53 -12.03 -3.60 2.77
N VAL A 54 -11.11 -3.14 3.62
CA VAL A 54 -10.71 -3.83 4.87
C VAL A 54 -11.32 -3.17 6.12
N ARG A 55 -11.80 -1.92 6.03
CA ARG A 55 -12.30 -1.14 7.18
C ARG A 55 -13.83 -1.04 7.19
N GLY A 56 -14.52 -2.11 6.77
CA GLY A 56 -15.99 -2.17 6.83
C GLY A 56 -16.75 -1.35 5.78
N GLN A 57 -16.07 -0.81 4.76
CA GLN A 57 -16.75 -0.02 3.73
C GLN A 57 -17.72 -0.87 2.88
N ARG A 58 -18.79 -0.24 2.39
CA ARG A 58 -19.79 -0.87 1.50
C ARG A 58 -19.15 -1.37 0.21
N THR A 59 -19.43 -2.64 -0.13
CA THR A 59 -18.91 -3.29 -1.35
C THR A 59 -19.96 -3.60 -2.40
N HIS A 60 -21.22 -3.22 -2.23
CA HIS A 60 -22.26 -3.48 -3.24
C HIS A 60 -22.05 -2.64 -4.50
N THR A 61 -21.91 -1.31 -4.35
CA THR A 61 -21.76 -0.36 -5.47
C THR A 61 -20.30 0.06 -5.70
N ASN A 62 -19.72 0.76 -4.72
CA ASN A 62 -18.42 1.44 -4.83
C ASN A 62 -17.22 0.49 -4.57
N ALA A 63 -16.12 1.06 -4.07
CA ALA A 63 -14.83 0.43 -3.78
C ALA A 63 -13.92 0.17 -4.99
N ARG A 64 -13.98 1.01 -6.04
CA ARG A 64 -13.16 0.84 -7.24
C ARG A 64 -11.66 0.98 -6.98
N SER A 65 -11.23 1.83 -6.05
CA SER A 65 -9.81 1.96 -5.69
C SER A 65 -9.19 0.63 -5.21
N ARG A 66 -10.00 -0.26 -4.62
CA ARG A 66 -9.55 -1.59 -4.18
C ARG A 66 -9.91 -2.71 -5.15
N LYS A 67 -11.08 -2.65 -5.80
CA LYS A 67 -11.56 -3.64 -6.79
C LYS A 67 -10.95 -3.50 -8.19
N GLY A 68 -10.26 -2.39 -8.48
CA GLY A 68 -9.74 -2.07 -9.81
C GLY A 68 -10.78 -1.47 -10.77
N PRO A 69 -10.47 -1.39 -12.08
CA PRO A 69 -11.39 -0.88 -13.13
C PRO A 69 -12.64 -1.75 -13.33
N LYS A 70 -13.77 -1.15 -13.72
CA LYS A 70 -15.05 -1.87 -13.90
C LYS A 70 -14.91 -2.94 -14.98
N LYS A 71 -14.99 -4.21 -14.57
CA LYS A 71 -15.06 -5.33 -15.50
C LYS A 71 -16.48 -5.39 -16.05
N THR A 72 -16.66 -5.05 -17.33
CA THR A 72 -17.92 -5.24 -18.03
C THR A 72 -18.07 -6.73 -18.32
N VAL A 73 -19.13 -7.35 -17.82
CA VAL A 73 -19.44 -8.75 -18.13
C VAL A 73 -20.07 -8.75 -19.53
N GLY A 74 -19.40 -9.33 -20.54
CA GLY A 74 -19.94 -9.50 -21.89
C GLY A 74 -19.25 -8.74 -23.04
N ALA A 75 -18.31 -7.84 -22.76
CA ALA A 75 -17.49 -7.24 -23.83
C ALA A 75 -16.39 -8.23 -24.23
N ARG A 76 -16.62 -9.02 -25.29
CA ARG A 76 -15.53 -9.73 -25.99
C ARG A 76 -14.53 -8.68 -26.44
N THR A 77 -13.29 -8.75 -25.94
CA THR A 77 -12.18 -8.00 -26.52
C THR A 77 -12.02 -8.48 -27.97
N LYS A 78 -12.44 -7.67 -28.94
CA LYS A 78 -12.02 -7.89 -30.33
C LYS A 78 -10.51 -7.66 -30.35
N LYS A 79 -9.78 -8.72 -30.69
CA LYS A 79 -8.38 -8.64 -31.13
C LYS A 79 -8.29 -7.72 -32.34
#